data_AF-A0A3B9K766-F1
#
_entry.id   AF-A0A3B9K766-F1
#
_cell.length_a   1.000
_cell.length_b   1.000
_cell.length_c   1.000
_cell.angle_alpha   90.00
_cell.angle_beta   90.00
_cell.angle_gamma   90.00
#
_symmetry.space_group_name_H-M   'P 1'
#
loop_
_entity.id
_entity.type
_entity.pdbx_description
1 polymer ?
#
loop_
_entity_poly.entity_id
_entity_poly.type
_entity_poly.pdbx_seq_one_letter_code
_entity_poly.pdbx_strand_id
1 'polypeptide(L)'
;MRNRISVLRVLICAAVLLVLAAGTGCGPGAPEENRKIKIGVSVYDQYDTFISELMNRFQEDAAEQKDHVSLTVVNAAKNQQTQNKQVE
;
A
#
# COMPACT_ATOMS: atom_id res chain seq x y z
N MET A 1 32.89 30.95 -41.71
CA MET A 1 32.40 31.18 -40.33
C MET A 1 30.96 30.71 -40.13
N ARG A 2 30.12 30.66 -41.18
CA ARG A 2 28.73 30.21 -41.11
C ARG A 2 28.55 28.72 -40.73
N ASN A 3 29.36 27.80 -41.27
CA ASN A 3 29.25 26.37 -40.96
C ASN A 3 29.60 26.01 -39.50
N ARG A 4 30.57 26.72 -38.90
CA ARG A 4 30.97 26.50 -37.50
C ARG A 4 29.89 26.95 -36.50
N ILE A 5 29.08 27.95 -36.88
CA ILE A 5 27.90 28.39 -36.11
C ILE A 5 26.74 27.41 -36.28
N SER A 6 26.52 26.88 -37.49
CA SER A 6 25.49 25.86 -37.75
C SER A 6 25.77 24.54 -37.04
N VAL A 7 27.03 24.08 -37.02
CA VAL A 7 27.45 22.85 -36.31
C VAL A 7 27.32 23.02 -34.79
N LEU A 8 27.68 24.18 -34.25
CA LEU A 8 27.54 24.47 -32.82
C LEU A 8 26.07 24.46 -32.37
N ARG A 9 25.14 24.97 -33.20
CA ARG A 9 23.70 24.93 -32.92
C ARG A 9 23.13 23.51 -32.92
N VAL A 10 23.55 22.68 -33.89
CA VAL A 10 23.12 21.27 -33.98
C VAL A 10 23.60 20.48 -32.75
N LEU A 11 24.83 20.72 -32.29
CA LEU A 11 25.38 20.07 -31.09
C LEU A 11 24.64 20.47 -29.81
N ILE A 12 24.27 21.74 -29.67
CA ILE A 12 23.47 22.22 -28.52
C ILE A 12 22.07 21.58 -28.53
N CYS A 13 21.41 21.52 -29.69
CA CYS A 13 20.11 20.86 -29.81
C CYS A 13 20.16 19.35 -29.50
N ALA A 14 21.21 18.66 -29.93
CA ALA A 14 21.43 17.24 -29.63
C ALA A 14 21.66 17.00 -28.13
N ALA A 15 22.41 17.89 -27.47
CA ALA A 15 22.64 17.82 -26.03
C ALA A 15 21.34 18.05 -25.22
N VAL A 16 20.51 19.01 -25.63
CA VAL A 16 19.20 19.27 -24.98
C VAL A 16 18.24 18.09 -25.15
N LEU A 17 18.22 17.45 -26.32
CA LEU A 17 17.40 16.26 -26.56
C LEU A 17 17.85 15.06 -25.72
N LEU A 18 19.16 14.87 -25.52
CA LEU A 18 19.71 13.82 -24.66
C LEU A 18 19.35 14.02 -23.18
N VAL A 19 19.36 15.27 -22.69
CA VAL A 19 18.96 15.60 -21.31
C VAL A 19 17.47 15.39 -21.09
N LEU A 20 16.63 15.72 -22.09
CA LEU A 20 15.18 15.48 -22.02
C LEU A 20 14.84 13.98 -22.06
N ALA A 21 15.58 13.18 -22.84
CA ALA A 21 15.41 11.74 -22.90
C ALA A 21 15.89 11.00 -21.63
N ALA A 22 16.81 11.60 -20.86
CA ALA A 22 17.29 11.04 -19.59
C ALA A 22 16.31 11.27 -18.41
N GLY A 23 15.28 12.11 -18.58
CA GLY A 23 14.34 12.48 -17.51
C GLY A 23 13.11 11.58 -17.37
N THR A 24 12.85 10.66 -18.32
CA THR A 24 11.72 9.72 -18.24
C THR A 24 12.14 8.41 -17.58
N GLY A 25 12.75 8.50 -16.39
CA GLY A 25 13.02 7.36 -15.55
C GLY A 25 11.74 6.90 -14.83
N CYS A 26 10.78 6.32 -15.56
CA CYS A 26 9.88 5.36 -14.96
C CYS A 26 10.72 4.10 -14.73
N GLY A 27 11.50 4.11 -13.65
CA GLY A 27 12.09 2.87 -13.15
C GLY A 27 10.94 1.89 -12.86
N PRO A 28 11.13 0.58 -13.04
CA PRO A 28 10.17 -0.37 -12.49
C PRO A 28 10.00 0.02 -11.02
N GLY A 29 8.77 0.38 -10.65
CA GLY A 29 8.42 0.64 -9.26
C GLY A 29 9.04 -0.48 -8.43
N ALA A 30 9.66 -0.12 -7.30
CA ALA A 30 10.30 -1.08 -6.40
C ALA A 30 9.43 -2.35 -6.36
N PRO A 31 10.01 -3.55 -6.53
CA PRO A 31 9.21 -4.77 -6.53
C PRO A 31 8.32 -4.71 -5.31
N GLU A 32 7.00 -4.78 -5.52
CA GLU A 32 6.00 -4.87 -4.47
C GLU A 32 6.44 -6.00 -3.56
N GLU A 33 7.22 -5.65 -2.54
CA GLU A 33 7.60 -6.54 -1.47
C GLU A 33 6.26 -7.04 -0.96
N ASN A 34 6.03 -8.35 -1.01
CA ASN A 34 4.79 -8.99 -0.57
C ASN A 34 4.55 -8.69 0.92
N ARG A 35 4.13 -7.45 1.24
CA ARG A 35 3.95 -6.94 2.58
C ARG A 35 2.67 -7.54 3.09
N LYS A 36 2.80 -8.67 3.76
CA LYS A 36 1.69 -9.31 4.45
C LYS A 36 1.30 -8.46 5.66
N ILE A 37 0.08 -7.94 5.64
CA ILE A 37 -0.52 -7.17 6.72
C ILE A 37 -1.18 -8.17 7.69
N LYS A 38 -0.90 -8.02 8.98
CA LYS A 38 -1.57 -8.77 10.05
C LYS A 38 -2.49 -7.84 10.82
N ILE A 39 -3.77 -8.19 10.89
CA ILE A 39 -4.79 -7.39 11.56
C ILE A 39 -5.31 -8.21 12.76
N GLY A 40 -5.16 -7.66 13.95
CA GLY A 40 -5.79 -8.16 15.17
C GLY A 40 -7.01 -7.30 15.51
N VAL A 41 -8.15 -7.92 15.77
CA VAL A 41 -9.38 -7.24 16.18
C VAL A 41 -9.87 -7.82 17.50
N SER A 42 -10.00 -6.97 18.52
CA SER A 42 -10.70 -7.31 19.76
C SER A 42 -12.09 -6.70 19.74
N VAL A 43 -13.12 -7.53 19.82
CA VAL A 43 -14.53 -7.09 19.87
C VAL A 43 -15.06 -7.16 21.29
N TYR A 44 -15.89 -6.18 21.68
CA TYR A 44 -16.45 -6.11 23.02
C TYR A 44 -17.42 -7.28 23.30
N ASP A 45 -18.37 -7.51 22.39
CA ASP A 45 -19.27 -8.67 22.39
C ASP A 45 -19.47 -9.14 20.95
N GLN A 46 -19.00 -10.34 20.62
CA GLN A 46 -19.16 -10.91 19.28
C GLN A 46 -20.62 -11.22 18.91
N TYR A 47 -21.52 -11.31 19.90
CA TYR A 47 -22.93 -11.64 19.68
C TYR A 47 -23.83 -10.42 19.57
N ASP A 48 -23.28 -9.22 19.77
CA ASP A 48 -23.99 -7.99 19.46
C ASP A 48 -24.32 -7.94 17.96
N THR A 49 -25.56 -7.64 17.59
CA THR A 49 -26.01 -7.68 16.19
C THR A 49 -25.23 -6.72 15.30
N PHE A 50 -24.91 -5.53 15.79
CA PHE A 50 -24.16 -4.56 15.00
C PHE A 50 -22.70 -5.00 14.82
N ILE A 51 -22.06 -5.43 15.90
CA ILE A 51 -20.66 -5.90 15.87
C ILE A 51 -20.53 -7.15 14.99
N SER A 52 -21.44 -8.12 15.12
CA SER A 52 -21.41 -9.36 14.34
C SER A 52 -21.57 -9.11 12.84
N GLU A 53 -22.54 -8.29 12.42
CA GLU A 53 -22.72 -7.93 11.00
C GLU A 53 -21.49 -7.17 10.46
N LEU A 54 -20.94 -6.23 11.23
CA LEU A 54 -19.73 -5.51 10.85
C LEU A 54 -18.53 -6.46 10.68
N MET A 55 -18.33 -7.37 11.63
CA MET A 55 -17.23 -8.32 11.59
C MET A 55 -17.40 -9.38 10.50
N ASN A 56 -18.63 -9.77 10.17
CA ASN A 56 -18.89 -10.67 9.05
C ASN A 56 -18.42 -10.03 7.74
N ARG A 57 -18.83 -8.78 7.47
CA ARG A 57 -18.37 -8.02 6.29
C ARG A 57 -16.86 -7.83 6.27
N PHE A 58 -16.28 -7.45 7.39
CA PHE A 58 -14.83 -7.24 7.47
C PHE A 58 -14.04 -8.53 7.23
N GLN A 59 -14.54 -9.68 7.69
CA GLN A 59 -13.93 -10.98 7.43
C GLN A 59 -14.07 -11.40 5.96
N GLU A 60 -15.21 -11.12 5.32
CA GLU A 60 -15.41 -11.32 3.87
C GLU A 60 -14.36 -10.53 3.07
N ASP A 61 -14.22 -9.23 3.36
CA ASP A 61 -13.23 -8.35 2.70
C ASP A 61 -11.78 -8.84 2.93
N ALA A 62 -11.45 -9.27 4.14
CA ALA A 62 -10.13 -9.80 4.46
C ALA A 62 -9.85 -11.14 3.75
N ALA A 63 -10.87 -11.98 3.54
CA ALA A 63 -10.74 -13.25 2.84
C ALA A 63 -10.45 -13.07 1.35
N GLU A 64 -10.99 -12.02 0.72
CA GLU A 64 -10.65 -11.64 -0.66
C GLU A 64 -9.17 -11.26 -0.80
N GLN A 65 -8.56 -10.76 0.28
CA GLN A 65 -7.16 -10.32 0.33
C GLN A 65 -6.24 -11.32 1.04
N LYS A 66 -6.64 -12.58 1.21
CA LYS A 66 -5.94 -13.61 2.02
C LYS A 66 -4.44 -13.80 1.75
N ASP A 67 -3.98 -13.52 0.52
CA ASP A 67 -2.57 -13.67 0.14
C ASP A 67 -1.70 -12.54 0.72
N HIS A 68 -2.34 -11.42 1.07
CA HIS A 68 -1.74 -10.20 1.60
C HIS A 68 -2.19 -9.85 3.02
N VAL A 69 -3.33 -10.37 3.49
CA VAL A 69 -3.95 -10.02 4.78
C VAL A 69 -4.21 -11.28 5.62
N SER A 70 -3.77 -11.24 6.87
CA SER A 70 -4.10 -12.24 7.89
C SER A 70 -4.89 -11.59 9.01
N LEU A 71 -6.11 -12.08 9.27
CA LEU A 71 -7.02 -11.55 10.29
C LEU A 71 -7.09 -12.48 11.51
N THR A 72 -7.07 -11.91 12.71
CA THR A 72 -7.32 -12.62 13.97
C THR A 72 -8.34 -11.84 14.78
N VAL A 73 -9.43 -12.49 15.16
CA VAL A 73 -10.53 -11.87 15.92
C VAL A 73 -10.64 -12.54 17.28
N VAL A 74 -10.73 -11.74 18.35
CA VAL A 74 -10.91 -12.22 19.72
C VAL A 74 -12.10 -11.50 20.37
N ASN A 75 -12.85 -12.23 21.19
CA ASN A 75 -14.00 -11.70 21.90
C ASN A 75 -13.61 -11.36 23.35
N ALA A 76 -13.96 -10.16 23.79
CA ALA A 76 -13.75 -9.70 25.15
C ALA A 76 -14.88 -10.14 26.10
N ALA A 77 -15.97 -10.71 25.58
CA ALA A 77 -17.10 -11.22 26.35
C ALA A 77 -17.66 -10.19 27.36
N LYS A 78 -17.86 -8.95 26.88
CA LYS A 78 -18.36 -7.79 27.66
C LYS A 78 -17.41 -7.35 28.79
N ASN A 79 -16.15 -7.75 28.76
CA ASN A 79 -15.16 -7.41 29.78
C ASN A 79 -14.09 -6.45 29.23
N GLN A 80 -14.12 -5.20 29.70
CA GLN A 80 -13.16 -4.17 29.28
C GLN A 80 -11.72 -4.51 29.67
N GLN A 81 -11.48 -5.13 30.83
CA GLN A 81 -10.14 -5.53 31.24
C GLN A 81 -9.60 -6.64 30.33
N THR A 82 -10.45 -7.58 29.93
CA THR A 82 -10.10 -8.59 28.92
C THR A 82 -9.80 -7.95 27.58
N GLN A 83 -10.62 -6.99 27.13
CA GLN A 83 -10.38 -6.25 25.88
C GLN A 83 -9.04 -5.52 25.92
N ASN A 84 -8.72 -4.81 27.01
CA ASN A 84 -7.45 -4.10 27.14
C ASN A 84 -6.26 -5.06 27.03
N LYS A 85 -6.31 -6.21 27.71
CA LYS A 85 -5.26 -7.25 27.63
C LYS A 85 -5.11 -7.90 26.25
N GLN A 86 -6.13 -7.82 25.41
CA GLN A 86 -6.09 -8.36 24.04
C GLN A 86 -5.46 -7.38 23.04
N VAL A 87 -5.34 -6.09 23.41
CA VAL A 87 -4.80 -5.01 22.56
C VAL A 87 -3.41 -4.55 23.01
N GLU A 88 -3.07 -4.73 24.29
CA GLU A 88 -1.70 -4.57 24.83
C GLU A 88 -0.69 -5.53 24.19
#